data_AF-A0A966YIA6-F1
#
_entry.id   AF-A0A966YIA6-F1
#
_cell.length_a   1.000
_cell.length_b   1.000
_cell.length_c   1.000
_cell.angle_alpha   90.00
_cell.angle_beta   90.00
_cell.angle_gamma   90.00
#
_symmetry.space_group_name_H-M   'P 1'
#
loop_
_entity.id
_entity.type
_entity.pdbx_description
1 polymer ?
#
loop_
_entity_poly.entity_id
_entity_poly.type
_entity_poly.pdbx_seq_one_letter_code
_entity_poly.pdbx_strand_id
1 'polypeptide(L)'
;VADLAPTLVEAAGGSPTELGCDGKSQWKNWTGGNEELHRYAYGAFCNCNIIDNRARIYPIRSIRDTRYTLIWSPRHDEELTSNTTLSRALRLIEGESLKRAPDTAASWVLAAKQSALPREVNLINRLHHRPEWALYDRQEDPEELENLFELPTMEPIRERLQQALIAWLARWDDQDPVATERRFVRGQRQ
;
A
#
# COMPACT_ATOMS: atom_id res chain seq x y z
N VAL A 1 12.44 -4.76 2.41
CA VAL A 1 13.00 -4.53 3.77
C VAL A 1 13.23 -5.85 4.52
N ALA A 2 12.31 -6.82 4.42
CA ALA A 2 12.43 -8.13 5.08
C ALA A 2 13.78 -8.84 4.84
N ASP A 3 14.38 -8.65 3.66
CA ASP A 3 15.67 -9.24 3.29
C ASP A 3 16.88 -8.69 4.06
N LEU A 4 16.79 -7.54 4.73
CA LEU A 4 17.95 -6.93 5.38
C LEU A 4 18.49 -7.78 6.54
N ALA A 5 17.61 -8.23 7.44
CA ALA A 5 17.99 -9.04 8.59
C ALA A 5 18.72 -10.35 8.19
N PRO A 6 18.18 -11.20 7.29
CA PRO A 6 18.88 -12.41 6.85
C PRO A 6 20.18 -12.08 6.10
N THR A 7 20.24 -10.97 5.37
CA THR A 7 21.48 -10.53 4.71
C THR A 7 22.58 -10.17 5.71
N LEU A 8 22.25 -9.41 6.75
CA LEU A 8 23.22 -9.00 7.77
C LEU A 8 23.71 -10.19 8.60
N VAL A 9 22.84 -11.16 8.88
CA VAL A 9 23.24 -12.40 9.57
C VAL A 9 24.23 -13.19 8.72
N GLU A 10 23.95 -13.38 7.42
CA GLU A 10 24.89 -14.07 6.53
C GLU A 10 26.22 -13.32 6.41
N ALA A 11 26.17 -11.99 6.27
CA ALA A 11 27.35 -11.14 6.21
C ALA A 11 28.25 -11.26 7.45
N ALA A 12 27.64 -11.49 8.62
CA ALA A 12 28.34 -11.70 9.89
C ALA A 12 28.83 -13.14 10.11
N GLY A 13 28.60 -14.06 9.15
CA GLY A 13 28.97 -15.46 9.23
C GLY A 13 27.96 -16.36 9.96
N GLY A 14 26.76 -15.85 10.24
CA GLY A 14 25.67 -16.63 10.82
C GLY A 14 24.80 -17.33 9.77
N SER A 15 23.83 -18.13 10.24
CA SER A 15 22.86 -18.83 9.38
C SER A 15 21.53 -18.07 9.28
N PRO A 16 21.14 -17.54 8.11
CA PRO A 16 19.88 -16.82 7.96
C PRO A 16 18.63 -17.66 8.22
N THR A 17 18.71 -18.99 8.09
CA THR A 17 17.56 -19.89 8.28
C THR A 17 17.11 -19.96 9.74
N GLU A 18 17.99 -19.63 10.68
CA GLU A 18 17.69 -19.65 12.12
C GLU A 18 16.88 -18.44 12.59
N LEU A 19 16.79 -17.38 11.77
CA LEU A 19 16.04 -16.17 12.10
C LEU A 19 14.51 -16.37 12.13
N GLY A 20 14.00 -17.39 11.43
CA GLY A 20 12.56 -17.58 11.25
C GLY A 20 11.85 -16.41 10.54
N CYS A 21 12.59 -15.56 9.83
CA CYS A 21 12.04 -14.44 9.08
C CYS A 21 11.56 -14.86 7.68
N ASP A 22 10.72 -14.04 7.08
CA ASP A 22 10.14 -14.23 5.74
C ASP A 22 11.06 -13.76 4.59
N GLY A 23 12.03 -12.90 4.92
CA GLY A 23 13.04 -12.41 3.98
C GLY A 23 14.05 -13.47 3.55
N LYS A 24 14.77 -13.17 2.46
CA LYS A 24 15.88 -13.96 1.96
C LYS A 24 17.14 -13.11 1.94
N SER A 25 18.29 -13.73 2.22
CA SER A 25 19.57 -13.01 2.19
C SER A 25 19.95 -12.58 0.78
N GLN A 26 20.31 -11.31 0.64
CA GLN A 26 20.82 -10.66 -0.57
C GLN A 26 22.36 -10.63 -0.59
N TRP A 27 23.03 -11.34 0.34
CA TRP A 27 24.49 -11.26 0.51
C TRP A 27 25.26 -11.51 -0.78
N LYS A 28 24.83 -12.52 -1.55
CA LYS A 28 25.40 -12.80 -2.88
C LYS A 28 25.27 -11.63 -3.85
N ASN A 29 24.12 -10.95 -3.88
CA ASN A 29 23.91 -9.77 -4.72
C ASN A 29 24.74 -8.57 -4.24
N TRP A 30 24.88 -8.38 -2.93
CA TRP A 30 25.68 -7.30 -2.35
C TRP A 30 27.18 -7.47 -2.61
N THR A 31 27.62 -8.70 -2.86
CA THR A 31 29.02 -9.05 -3.12
C THR A 31 29.33 -9.29 -4.60
N GLY A 32 28.45 -8.84 -5.50
CA GLY A 32 28.68 -8.81 -6.96
C GLY A 32 27.92 -9.87 -7.75
N GLY A 33 27.07 -10.67 -7.11
CA GLY A 33 26.10 -11.53 -7.77
C GLY A 33 24.93 -10.76 -8.39
N ASN A 34 24.10 -11.47 -9.17
CA ASN A 34 22.89 -10.93 -9.78
C ASN A 34 21.80 -12.01 -9.86
N GLU A 35 21.25 -12.35 -8.70
CA GLU A 35 20.22 -13.37 -8.54
C GLU A 35 18.85 -12.73 -8.26
N GLU A 36 17.82 -13.26 -8.91
CA GLU A 36 16.44 -12.96 -8.57
C GLU A 36 16.02 -13.74 -7.33
N LEU A 37 15.89 -13.06 -6.19
CA LEU A 37 15.46 -13.70 -4.94
C LEU A 37 13.95 -13.87 -4.83
N HIS A 38 13.21 -12.87 -5.31
CA HIS A 38 11.77 -12.76 -5.17
C HIS A 38 11.16 -12.34 -6.50
N ARG A 39 10.19 -13.13 -6.97
CA ARG A 39 9.35 -12.75 -8.12
C ARG A 39 8.42 -11.59 -7.80
N TYR A 40 8.01 -11.48 -6.53
CA TYR A 40 7.03 -10.50 -6.07
C TYR A 40 7.51 -9.80 -4.80
N ALA A 41 7.24 -8.51 -4.70
CA ALA A 41 7.27 -7.76 -3.44
C ALA A 41 5.84 -7.60 -2.92
N TYR A 42 5.65 -7.86 -1.63
CA TYR A 42 4.35 -7.74 -0.96
C TYR A 42 4.35 -6.59 0.04
N GLY A 43 3.19 -5.98 0.23
CA GLY A 43 2.97 -4.93 1.21
C GLY A 43 1.70 -5.18 2.01
N ALA A 44 1.78 -4.96 3.32
CA ALA A 44 0.62 -4.91 4.20
C ALA A 44 0.65 -3.58 4.96
N PHE A 45 -0.41 -2.80 4.80
CA PHE A 45 -0.62 -1.57 5.51
C PHE A 45 -1.86 -1.69 6.38
N CYS A 46 -1.70 -1.35 7.66
CA CYS A 46 -2.77 -1.29 8.65
C CYS A 46 -2.85 0.15 9.17
N ASN A 47 -4.06 0.66 9.34
CA ASN A 47 -4.28 2.02 9.86
C ASN A 47 -4.88 2.04 11.28
N CYS A 48 -5.11 0.88 11.90
CA CYS A 48 -5.55 0.80 13.28
C CYS A 48 -4.40 1.12 14.26
N ASN A 49 -4.72 1.58 15.47
CA ASN A 49 -3.76 1.84 16.55
C ASN A 49 -2.64 2.87 16.23
N ILE A 50 -2.87 3.82 15.30
CA ILE A 50 -1.93 4.90 14.99
C ILE A 50 -2.30 6.22 15.67
N ILE A 51 -1.38 7.18 15.67
CA ILE A 51 -1.63 8.56 16.14
C ILE A 51 -2.76 9.16 15.28
N ASP A 52 -3.71 9.82 15.93
CA ASP A 52 -4.96 10.36 15.37
C ASP A 52 -5.99 9.32 14.86
N ASN A 53 -5.71 8.03 14.98
CA ASN A 53 -6.64 6.98 14.57
C ASN A 53 -6.43 5.65 15.33
N ARG A 54 -7.25 5.44 16.37
CA ARG A 54 -7.18 4.22 17.19
C ARG A 54 -8.04 3.06 16.69
N ALA A 55 -9.19 3.34 16.08
CA ALA A 55 -10.24 2.34 15.87
C ALA A 55 -10.68 2.15 14.41
N ARG A 56 -10.27 3.01 13.47
CA ARG A 56 -10.59 2.83 12.05
C ARG A 56 -9.84 1.61 11.52
N ILE A 57 -10.48 0.88 10.63
CA ILE A 57 -9.95 -0.36 10.05
C ILE A 57 -10.04 -0.23 8.54
N TYR A 58 -8.91 0.10 7.92
CA TYR A 58 -8.76 0.25 6.48
C TYR A 58 -7.47 -0.46 6.06
N PRO A 59 -7.47 -1.81 6.07
CA PRO A 59 -6.38 -2.59 5.52
C PRO A 59 -6.13 -2.21 4.07
N ILE A 60 -4.86 -2.12 3.70
CA ILE A 60 -4.44 -2.11 2.30
C ILE A 60 -3.41 -3.24 2.14
N ARG A 61 -3.57 -4.04 1.09
CA ARG A 61 -2.62 -5.07 0.70
C ARG A 61 -2.11 -4.79 -0.70
N SER A 62 -0.85 -5.08 -0.95
CA SER A 62 -0.28 -4.90 -2.28
C SER A 62 0.64 -6.04 -2.66
N ILE A 63 0.69 -6.30 -3.97
CA ILE A 63 1.66 -7.17 -4.61
C ILE A 63 2.22 -6.42 -5.81
N ARG A 64 3.52 -6.57 -6.04
CA ARG A 64 4.20 -5.97 -7.18
C ARG A 64 5.19 -6.94 -7.78
N ASP A 65 5.22 -7.01 -9.11
CA ASP A 65 6.31 -7.63 -9.86
C ASP A 65 7.23 -6.56 -10.47
N THR A 66 8.03 -6.94 -11.47
CA THR A 66 8.96 -6.02 -12.13
C THR A 66 8.26 -4.88 -12.88
N ARG A 67 7.02 -5.07 -13.31
CA ARG A 67 6.27 -4.12 -14.14
C ARG A 67 4.98 -3.65 -13.48
N TYR A 68 4.18 -4.55 -12.93
CA TYR A 68 2.84 -4.26 -12.46
C TYR A 68 2.75 -4.19 -10.93
N THR A 69 1.93 -3.27 -10.44
CA THR A 69 1.47 -3.24 -9.04
C THR A 69 -0.01 -3.50 -9.00
N LEU A 70 -0.44 -4.39 -8.10
CA LEU A 70 -1.82 -4.56 -7.72
C LEU A 70 -2.00 -4.15 -6.25
N ILE A 71 -3.01 -3.33 -5.98
CA ILE A 71 -3.41 -2.87 -4.65
C ILE A 71 -4.84 -3.32 -4.38
N TRP A 72 -5.08 -3.80 -3.17
CA TRP A 72 -6.40 -4.18 -2.64
C TRP A 72 -6.75 -3.38 -1.39
N SER A 73 -7.93 -2.76 -1.41
CA SER A 73 -8.53 -1.99 -0.32
C SER A 73 -9.93 -2.54 -0.02
N PRO A 74 -10.08 -3.60 0.80
CA PRO A 74 -11.36 -4.30 0.97
C PRO A 74 -12.47 -3.50 1.66
N ARG A 75 -12.19 -2.32 2.24
CA ARG A 75 -13.20 -1.41 2.82
C ARG A 75 -13.33 -0.09 2.07
N HIS A 76 -13.14 -0.15 0.75
CA HIS A 76 -13.13 1.02 -0.12
C HIS A 76 -14.40 1.89 -0.06
N ASP A 77 -15.54 1.27 0.22
CA ASP A 77 -16.89 1.82 0.23
C ASP A 77 -17.35 2.28 1.62
N GLU A 78 -16.74 1.77 2.69
CA GLU A 78 -17.19 2.02 4.06
C GLU A 78 -16.45 3.17 4.75
N GLU A 79 -15.23 3.51 4.33
CA GLU A 79 -14.38 4.45 5.07
C GLU A 79 -13.49 5.32 4.18
N LEU A 80 -13.27 6.57 4.59
CA LEU A 80 -12.24 7.43 4.00
C LEU A 80 -10.84 6.89 4.33
N THR A 81 -9.95 6.89 3.35
CA THR A 81 -8.53 6.61 3.56
C THR A 81 -7.92 7.72 4.39
N SER A 82 -7.49 7.40 5.60
CA SER A 82 -6.94 8.39 6.52
C SER A 82 -5.50 8.03 6.86
N ASN A 83 -4.59 8.88 6.42
CA ASN A 83 -3.28 9.05 7.03
C ASN A 83 -3.27 10.41 7.74
N THR A 84 -2.36 10.60 8.68
CA THR A 84 -2.25 11.87 9.42
C THR A 84 -1.98 13.06 8.49
N THR A 85 -1.33 12.83 7.35
CA THR A 85 -0.93 13.86 6.38
C THR A 85 -2.04 14.33 5.44
N LEU A 86 -3.19 13.64 5.37
CA LEU A 86 -4.32 14.00 4.51
C LEU A 86 -5.42 14.76 5.24
N SER A 87 -5.38 14.84 6.57
CA SER A 87 -6.41 15.49 7.39
C SER A 87 -6.67 16.95 6.99
N ARG A 88 -5.63 17.71 6.63
CA ARG A 88 -5.79 19.12 6.23
C ARG A 88 -6.34 19.27 4.82
N ALA A 89 -6.01 18.34 3.92
CA ALA A 89 -6.62 18.25 2.61
C ALA A 89 -8.12 17.93 2.70
N LEU A 90 -8.51 17.01 3.59
CA LEU A 90 -9.93 16.67 3.81
C LEU A 90 -10.73 17.90 4.27
N ARG A 91 -10.27 18.59 5.31
CA ARG A 91 -10.92 19.80 5.82
C ARG A 91 -11.09 20.88 4.75
N LEU A 92 -10.08 21.06 3.89
CA LEU A 92 -10.15 21.98 2.75
C LEU A 92 -11.20 21.58 1.70
N ILE A 93 -11.37 20.28 1.46
CA ILE A 93 -12.40 19.75 0.54
C ILE A 93 -13.79 19.97 1.17
N GLU A 94 -13.92 19.79 2.48
CA GLU A 94 -15.14 20.01 3.27
C GLU A 94 -15.48 21.50 3.48
N GLY A 95 -14.63 22.42 3.01
CA GLY A 95 -14.89 23.86 2.99
C GLY A 95 -14.30 24.64 4.16
N GLU A 96 -13.52 24.02 5.04
CA GLU A 96 -12.81 24.72 6.09
C GLU A 96 -11.64 25.55 5.53
N SER A 97 -11.35 26.69 6.18
CA SER A 97 -10.17 27.50 5.87
C SER A 97 -8.93 27.00 6.62
N LEU A 98 -7.77 27.11 5.98
CA LEU A 98 -6.52 26.77 6.62
C LEU A 98 -6.09 27.86 7.61
N LYS A 99 -5.85 27.46 8.86
CA LYS A 99 -5.32 28.35 9.92
C LYS A 99 -3.80 28.60 9.84
N ARG A 100 -3.09 27.83 9.01
CA ARG A 100 -1.64 27.88 8.79
C ARG A 100 -1.35 27.61 7.31
N ALA A 101 -0.11 27.83 6.86
CA ALA A 101 0.30 27.47 5.51
C ALA A 101 -0.12 26.02 5.15
N PRO A 102 -0.53 25.77 3.89
CA PRO A 102 -0.90 24.44 3.43
C PRO A 102 0.29 23.49 3.58
N ASP A 103 0.03 22.27 4.04
CA ASP A 103 0.97 21.17 3.85
C ASP A 103 0.88 20.68 2.39
N THR A 104 1.70 19.67 2.06
CA THR A 104 1.77 19.12 0.70
C THR A 104 0.41 18.64 0.18
N ALA A 105 -0.37 17.91 0.98
CA ALA A 105 -1.67 17.43 0.53
C ALA A 105 -2.68 18.58 0.35
N ALA A 106 -2.69 19.53 1.28
CA ALA A 106 -3.54 20.71 1.17
C ALA A 106 -3.16 21.60 -0.04
N SER A 107 -1.88 21.71 -0.39
CA SER A 107 -1.44 22.49 -1.55
C SER A 107 -1.92 21.88 -2.86
N TRP A 108 -2.00 20.55 -2.96
CA TRP A 108 -2.60 19.88 -4.12
C TRP A 108 -4.08 20.19 -4.28
N VAL A 109 -4.86 20.22 -3.18
CA VAL A 109 -6.28 20.60 -3.22
C VAL A 109 -6.44 22.03 -3.75
N LEU A 110 -5.60 22.96 -3.30
CA LEU A 110 -5.63 24.35 -3.77
C LEU A 110 -5.26 24.45 -5.25
N ALA A 111 -4.24 23.72 -5.70
CA ALA A 111 -3.83 23.68 -7.10
C ALA A 111 -4.94 23.12 -8.01
N ALA A 112 -5.56 22.00 -7.62
CA ALA A 112 -6.65 21.39 -8.38
C ALA A 112 -7.89 22.30 -8.47
N LYS A 113 -8.21 23.03 -7.40
CA LYS A 113 -9.28 24.05 -7.42
C LYS A 113 -8.98 25.19 -8.39
N GLN A 114 -7.70 25.55 -8.55
CA GLN A 114 -7.27 26.61 -9.46
C GLN A 114 -7.27 26.18 -10.92
N SER A 115 -6.79 24.97 -11.22
CA SER A 115 -6.74 24.45 -12.60
C SER A 115 -8.14 24.07 -13.13
N ALA A 116 -9.01 23.60 -12.23
CA ALA A 116 -10.32 23.02 -12.53
C ALA A 116 -10.29 21.88 -13.56
N LEU A 117 -9.15 21.19 -13.73
CA LEU A 117 -9.03 20.07 -14.66
C LEU A 117 -9.68 18.80 -14.08
N PRO A 118 -10.55 18.08 -14.85
CA PRO A 118 -11.23 16.88 -14.35
C PRO A 118 -10.29 15.80 -13.80
N ARG A 119 -9.12 15.63 -14.43
CA ARG A 119 -8.08 14.69 -13.98
C ARG A 119 -7.57 15.04 -12.58
N GLU A 120 -7.33 16.31 -12.31
CA GLU A 120 -6.82 16.77 -11.01
C GLU A 120 -7.88 16.65 -9.92
N VAL A 121 -9.15 16.95 -10.26
CA VAL A 121 -10.28 16.72 -9.35
C VAL A 121 -10.39 15.23 -9.00
N ASN A 122 -10.23 14.32 -9.97
CA ASN A 122 -10.24 12.88 -9.70
C ASN A 122 -9.07 12.45 -8.80
N LEU A 123 -7.86 12.97 -9.05
CA LEU A 123 -6.68 12.71 -8.21
C LEU A 123 -6.88 13.16 -6.77
N ILE A 124 -7.46 14.35 -6.55
CA ILE A 124 -7.79 14.84 -5.21
C ILE A 124 -8.86 13.97 -4.54
N ASN A 125 -9.89 13.55 -5.28
CA ASN A 125 -10.92 12.67 -4.74
C ASN A 125 -10.32 11.33 -4.27
N ARG A 126 -9.36 10.78 -5.02
CA ARG A 126 -8.66 9.53 -4.69
C ARG A 126 -7.79 9.58 -3.44
N LEU A 127 -7.45 10.78 -2.94
CA LEU A 127 -6.74 10.90 -1.66
C LEU A 127 -7.54 10.30 -0.51
N HIS A 128 -8.88 10.38 -0.57
CA HIS A 128 -9.78 9.89 0.47
C HIS A 128 -10.68 8.73 0.02
N HIS A 129 -10.85 8.54 -1.29
CA HIS A 129 -11.70 7.50 -1.88
C HIS A 129 -10.87 6.61 -2.82
N ARG A 130 -10.32 5.52 -2.28
CA ARG A 130 -9.64 4.53 -3.10
C ARG A 130 -10.65 3.57 -3.76
N PRO A 131 -10.34 3.03 -4.94
CA PRO A 131 -11.08 1.87 -5.45
C PRO A 131 -10.76 0.63 -4.61
N GLU A 132 -11.62 -0.39 -4.67
CA GLU A 132 -11.34 -1.69 -4.04
C GLU A 132 -10.06 -2.29 -4.61
N TRP A 133 -9.95 -2.31 -5.93
CA TRP A 133 -8.79 -2.84 -6.64
C TRP A 133 -8.17 -1.78 -7.53
N ALA A 134 -6.85 -1.71 -7.51
CA ALA A 134 -6.10 -0.87 -8.43
C ALA A 134 -4.92 -1.64 -9.05
N LEU A 135 -4.86 -1.65 -10.37
CA LEU A 135 -3.77 -2.23 -11.14
C LEU A 135 -3.05 -1.12 -11.90
N TYR A 136 -1.72 -1.06 -11.77
CA TYR A 136 -0.89 -0.07 -12.44
C TYR A 136 0.21 -0.75 -13.24
N ASP A 137 0.48 -0.22 -14.43
CA ASP A 137 1.64 -0.57 -15.25
C ASP A 137 2.74 0.46 -14.99
N ARG A 138 3.74 0.12 -14.17
CA ARG A 138 4.77 1.08 -13.75
C ARG A 138 5.81 1.40 -14.82
N GLN A 139 5.79 0.67 -15.93
CA GLN A 139 6.66 0.96 -17.06
C GLN A 139 6.06 2.08 -17.91
N GLU A 140 4.75 2.01 -18.18
CA GLU A 140 4.03 3.02 -18.96
C GLU A 140 3.54 4.20 -18.11
N ASP A 141 3.22 3.94 -16.84
CA ASP A 141 2.76 4.91 -15.85
C ASP A 141 3.58 4.80 -14.55
N PRO A 142 4.80 5.35 -14.52
CA PRO A 142 5.68 5.28 -13.35
C PRO A 142 5.11 5.95 -12.08
N GLU A 143 4.13 6.85 -12.25
CA GLU A 143 3.48 7.60 -11.17
C GLU A 143 2.25 6.87 -10.61
N GLU A 144 1.82 5.76 -11.23
CA GLU A 144 0.68 4.93 -10.80
C GLU A 144 -0.62 5.74 -10.65
N LEU A 145 -0.90 6.59 -11.64
CA LEU A 145 -2.05 7.47 -11.65
C LEU A 145 -3.23 6.89 -12.43
N GLU A 146 -3.03 6.03 -13.40
CA GLU A 146 -4.10 5.47 -14.23
C GLU A 146 -4.42 4.03 -13.78
N ASN A 147 -5.58 3.84 -13.17
CA ASN A 147 -6.01 2.51 -12.72
C ASN A 147 -6.50 1.67 -13.92
N LEU A 148 -5.75 0.63 -14.25
CA LEU A 148 -6.02 -0.28 -15.37
C LEU A 148 -6.89 -1.47 -14.96
N PHE A 149 -7.38 -1.52 -13.71
CA PHE A 149 -8.05 -2.69 -13.18
C PHE A 149 -9.33 -3.05 -13.94
N GLU A 150 -10.06 -2.11 -14.55
CA GLU A 150 -11.30 -2.45 -15.28
C GLU A 150 -11.06 -2.79 -16.77
N LEU A 151 -9.82 -2.70 -17.24
CA LEU A 151 -9.51 -2.96 -18.65
C LEU A 151 -9.56 -4.46 -18.96
N PRO A 152 -10.37 -4.91 -19.94
CA PRO A 152 -10.45 -6.33 -20.31
C PRO A 152 -9.10 -6.91 -20.72
N THR A 153 -8.25 -6.11 -21.39
CA THR A 153 -6.91 -6.52 -21.81
C THR A 153 -5.95 -6.81 -20.65
N MET A 154 -6.27 -6.32 -19.44
CA MET A 154 -5.46 -6.55 -18.24
C MET A 154 -5.93 -7.77 -17.43
N GLU A 155 -7.01 -8.44 -17.82
CA GLU A 155 -7.56 -9.60 -17.12
C GLU A 155 -6.50 -10.67 -16.76
N PRO A 156 -5.62 -11.11 -17.69
CA PRO A 156 -4.63 -12.14 -17.35
C PRO A 156 -3.62 -11.69 -16.28
N ILE A 157 -3.34 -10.38 -16.24
CA ILE A 157 -2.43 -9.78 -15.25
C ILE A 157 -3.12 -9.65 -13.89
N ARG A 158 -4.40 -9.21 -13.88
CA ARG A 158 -5.21 -9.11 -12.67
C ARG A 158 -5.33 -10.46 -11.98
N GLU A 159 -5.76 -11.49 -12.71
CA GLU A 159 -5.96 -12.81 -12.13
C GLU A 159 -4.68 -13.38 -11.53
N ARG A 160 -3.56 -13.29 -12.27
CA ARG A 160 -2.26 -13.77 -11.80
C ARG A 160 -1.82 -13.09 -10.50
N LEU A 161 -1.94 -11.76 -10.43
CA LEU A 161 -1.51 -11.00 -9.25
C LEU A 161 -2.49 -11.19 -8.07
N GLN A 162 -3.79 -11.27 -8.33
CA GLN A 162 -4.80 -11.56 -7.31
C GLN A 162 -4.56 -12.94 -6.69
N GLN A 163 -4.38 -13.97 -7.51
CA GLN A 163 -4.10 -15.34 -7.03
C GLN A 163 -2.81 -15.39 -6.20
N ALA A 164 -1.73 -14.74 -6.66
CA ALA A 164 -0.48 -14.68 -5.92
C ALA A 164 -0.62 -13.93 -4.59
N LEU A 165 -1.34 -12.81 -4.57
CA LEU A 165 -1.61 -12.05 -3.35
C LEU A 165 -2.42 -12.88 -2.35
N ILE A 166 -3.53 -13.50 -2.78
CA ILE A 166 -4.39 -14.31 -1.92
C ILE A 166 -3.63 -15.51 -1.35
N ALA A 167 -2.81 -16.20 -2.17
CA ALA A 167 -1.98 -17.30 -1.71
C ALA A 167 -0.94 -16.85 -0.66
N TRP A 168 -0.33 -15.68 -0.86
CA TRP A 168 0.59 -15.10 0.12
C TRP A 168 -0.13 -14.72 1.43
N LEU A 169 -1.31 -14.10 1.35
CA LEU A 169 -2.11 -13.75 2.53
C LEU A 169 -2.54 -14.99 3.32
N ALA A 170 -2.91 -16.08 2.62
CA ALA A 170 -3.25 -17.35 3.25
C ALA A 170 -2.11 -17.93 4.08
N ARG A 171 -0.86 -17.78 3.64
CA ARG A 171 0.32 -18.21 4.39
C ARG A 171 0.47 -17.49 5.74
N TRP A 172 -0.07 -16.27 5.86
CA TRP A 172 0.06 -15.41 7.04
C TRP A 172 -1.23 -15.29 7.86
N ASP A 173 -2.22 -16.16 7.65
CA ASP A 173 -3.54 -16.08 8.30
C ASP A 173 -4.25 -14.73 8.08
N ASP A 174 -4.02 -14.11 6.92
CA ASP A 174 -4.51 -12.77 6.57
C ASP A 174 -5.45 -12.77 5.35
N GLN A 175 -6.19 -13.86 5.16
CA GLN A 175 -7.15 -14.03 4.04
C GLN A 175 -8.32 -13.04 4.12
N ASP A 176 -8.66 -12.60 5.34
CA ASP A 176 -9.60 -11.51 5.60
C ASP A 176 -8.85 -10.41 6.37
N PRO A 177 -8.23 -9.45 5.64
CA PRO A 177 -7.51 -8.34 6.25
C PRO A 177 -8.33 -7.53 7.26
N VAL A 178 -9.66 -7.43 7.04
CA VAL A 178 -10.55 -6.69 7.92
C VAL A 178 -10.73 -7.45 9.24
N ALA A 179 -10.98 -8.75 9.19
CA ALA A 179 -11.04 -9.58 10.38
C ALA A 179 -9.70 -9.60 11.12
N THR A 180 -8.58 -9.70 10.41
CA THR A 180 -7.23 -9.62 10.99
C THR A 180 -7.04 -8.34 11.78
N GLU A 181 -7.31 -7.17 11.18
CA GLU A 181 -7.13 -5.88 11.87
C GLU A 181 -8.15 -5.67 12.99
N ARG A 182 -9.38 -6.20 12.87
CA ARG A 182 -10.36 -6.21 13.98
C ARG A 182 -9.82 -6.96 15.21
N ARG A 183 -9.04 -8.03 15.03
CA ARG A 183 -8.39 -8.75 16.14
C ARG A 183 -7.37 -7.84 16.86
N PHE A 184 -6.62 -7.02 16.13
CA PHE A 184 -5.64 -6.09 16.72
C PHE A 184 -6.28 -4.98 17.56
N VAL A 185 -7.44 -4.47 17.15
CA VAL A 185 -8.17 -3.45 17.92
C VAL A 185 -8.83 -4.05 19.17
N ARG A 186 -9.42 -5.25 19.06
CA ARG A 186 -10.11 -5.93 20.18
C ARG A 186 -9.17 -6.42 21.27
N GLY A 187 -7.89 -6.64 20.95
CA GLY A 187 -6.85 -7.05 21.90
C GLY A 187 -6.52 -6.01 22.99
N GLN A 188 -7.05 -4.78 22.92
CA GLN A 188 -6.76 -3.72 23.91
C GLN A 188 -7.71 -3.70 25.14
N ARG A 189 -8.32 -4.83 25.51
CA ARG A 189 -8.94 -5.00 26.84
C ARG A 189 -7.98 -5.72 27.79
N GLN A 190 -7.13 -4.96 28.48
CA GLN A 190 -6.87 -4.96 29.93
C GLN A 190 -5.76 -3.96 30.26
#